data_AF-A0A0D3I2W9-F1
#
_entry.id   AF-A0A0D3I2W9-F1
#
_cell.length_a   1.000
_cell.length_b   1.000
_cell.length_c   1.000
_cell.angle_alpha   90.00
_cell.angle_beta   90.00
_cell.angle_gamma   90.00
#
_symmetry.space_group_name_H-M   'P 1'
#
loop_
_entity.id
_entity.type
_entity.pdbx_description
1 polymer ?
#
loop_
_entity_poly.entity_id
_entity_poly.type
_entity_poly.pdbx_seq_one_letter_code
_entity_poly.pdbx_strand_id
1 'polypeptide(L)'
;MQAFELVVPNGAVAGQTIQAVTPNGPVQVAVPAGLAAGDRFQVQLPPSDEAAKAAASALSQLGNLGRSVTFGLSSSSISGADGLIDQSVAGEMPVTSGEPGVAAGPDVMKLRFQSSKRGRHLHAELVTPDGTRIAVLDMGEVPKSTPGALFGSAIGGYSTAFQPPPPVQLSVLGQAYGTYTCTSLMNCGVQAGARWQRRDGTGGAMIAEPERVGCCTTAPQSISRKKSALGKKEVPFTATFDAEKGHPAETTMVHAVTDSSAGKVPQFIATNVRQVVVELDKITDPHKKLDCILIGATLAALNVTTGIPSSGGGG
;
A
#
# COMPACT_ATOMS: atom_id res chain seq x y z
N MET A 1 6.82 -10.07 10.51
CA MET A 1 7.23 -10.19 11.92
C MET A 1 6.68 -9.16 12.88
N GLN A 2 5.54 -9.41 13.53
CA GLN A 2 4.97 -8.46 14.50
C GLN A 2 5.99 -8.21 15.64
N ALA A 3 6.33 -6.94 15.89
CA ALA A 3 7.27 -6.56 16.94
C ALA A 3 6.53 -6.55 18.29
N PHE A 4 6.90 -7.46 19.18
CA PHE A 4 6.38 -7.53 20.54
C PHE A 4 7.42 -7.03 21.53
N GLU A 5 7.07 -6.04 22.33
CA GLU A 5 7.90 -5.60 23.45
C GLU A 5 7.75 -6.61 24.59
N LEU A 6 8.85 -7.28 24.93
CA LEU A 6 8.94 -8.20 26.06
C LEU A 6 9.80 -7.56 27.15
N VAL A 7 9.40 -7.78 28.39
CA VAL A 7 10.21 -7.48 29.57
C VAL A 7 11.00 -8.72 29.93
N VAL A 8 12.31 -8.57 30.14
CA VAL A 8 13.17 -9.66 30.59
C VAL A 8 12.72 -10.06 32.01
N PRO A 9 12.27 -11.32 32.24
CA PRO A 9 11.80 -11.75 33.54
C PRO A 9 12.94 -11.79 34.57
N ASN A 10 12.59 -11.66 35.85
CA ASN A 10 13.56 -11.73 36.93
C ASN A 10 14.32 -13.06 36.92
N GLY A 11 15.65 -12.98 36.95
CA GLY A 11 16.54 -14.14 36.94
C GLY A 11 16.90 -14.67 35.54
N ALA A 12 16.34 -14.11 34.46
CA ALA A 12 16.78 -14.45 33.12
C ALA A 12 18.14 -13.80 32.79
N VAL A 13 19.05 -14.57 32.21
CA VAL A 13 20.39 -14.09 31.79
C VAL A 13 20.48 -13.94 30.27
N ALA A 14 21.37 -13.07 29.80
CA ALA A 14 21.70 -12.93 28.38
C ALA A 14 21.98 -14.29 27.72
N GLY A 15 21.35 -14.53 26.56
CA GLY A 15 21.43 -15.78 25.81
C GLY A 15 20.48 -16.89 26.28
N GLN A 16 19.80 -16.72 27.42
CA GLN A 16 18.81 -17.69 27.90
C GLN A 16 17.54 -17.63 27.05
N THR A 17 17.00 -18.79 26.70
CA THR A 17 15.69 -18.90 26.05
C THR A 17 14.59 -18.73 27.08
N ILE A 18 13.71 -17.74 26.87
CA ILE A 18 12.50 -17.52 27.66
C ILE A 18 11.27 -17.88 26.85
N GLN A 19 10.23 -18.38 27.52
CA GLN A 19 8.93 -18.61 26.90
C GLN A 19 8.04 -17.38 27.15
N ALA A 20 7.65 -16.71 26.08
CA ALA A 20 6.77 -15.56 26.13
C ALA A 20 5.39 -15.94 25.58
N VAL A 21 4.33 -15.53 26.26
CA VAL A 21 2.95 -15.71 25.76
C VAL A 21 2.64 -14.54 24.84
N THR A 22 2.43 -14.84 23.55
CA THR A 22 2.02 -13.87 22.54
C THR A 22 0.56 -14.15 22.16
N PRO A 23 -0.15 -13.22 21.49
CA PRO A 23 -1.50 -13.50 20.98
C PRO A 23 -1.55 -14.70 20.01
N ASN A 24 -0.43 -15.03 19.38
CA ASN A 24 -0.28 -16.17 18.48
C ASN A 24 0.11 -17.47 19.22
N GLY A 25 0.15 -17.46 20.55
CA GLY A 25 0.57 -18.57 21.40
C GLY A 25 1.96 -18.37 22.03
N PRO A 26 2.46 -19.40 22.76
CA PRO A 26 3.75 -19.33 23.42
C PRO A 26 4.91 -19.41 22.41
N VAL A 27 5.84 -18.47 22.48
CA VAL A 27 7.03 -18.40 21.63
C VAL A 27 8.28 -18.45 22.49
N GLN A 28 9.29 -19.19 22.03
CA GLN A 28 10.61 -19.23 22.65
C GLN A 28 11.51 -18.17 22.03
N VAL A 29 12.06 -17.29 22.87
CA VAL A 29 12.93 -16.20 22.42
C VAL A 29 14.18 -16.17 23.28
N ALA A 30 15.35 -16.01 22.65
CA ALA A 30 16.59 -15.80 23.38
C ALA A 30 16.69 -14.35 23.85
N VAL A 31 17.06 -14.14 25.12
CA VAL A 31 17.34 -12.80 25.65
C VAL A 31 18.61 -12.24 24.99
N PRO A 32 18.56 -11.06 24.34
CA PRO A 32 19.73 -10.43 23.75
C PRO A 32 20.86 -10.21 24.75
N ALA A 33 22.11 -10.23 24.26
CA ALA A 33 23.27 -9.94 25.10
C ALA A 33 23.23 -8.50 25.63
N GLY A 34 23.62 -8.33 26.90
CA GLY A 34 23.69 -7.02 27.54
C GLY A 34 22.38 -6.52 28.17
N LEU A 35 21.28 -7.27 28.08
CA LEU A 35 20.02 -6.95 28.76
C LEU A 35 19.93 -7.67 30.10
N ALA A 36 19.51 -6.93 31.13
CA ALA A 36 19.28 -7.41 32.48
C ALA A 36 17.78 -7.62 32.75
N ALA A 37 17.47 -8.27 33.89
CA ALA A 37 16.09 -8.40 34.35
C ALA A 37 15.39 -7.04 34.48
N GLY A 38 14.17 -6.93 33.96
CA GLY A 38 13.40 -5.68 33.91
C GLY A 38 13.63 -4.84 32.65
N ASP A 39 14.68 -5.11 31.87
CA ASP A 39 14.88 -4.44 30.58
C ASP A 39 13.84 -4.87 29.56
N ARG A 40 13.62 -4.00 28.56
CA ARG A 40 12.65 -4.24 27.49
C ARG A 40 13.34 -4.45 26.17
N PHE A 41 12.86 -5.40 25.39
CA PHE A 41 13.36 -5.63 24.05
C PHE A 41 12.23 -6.02 23.10
N GLN A 42 12.45 -5.76 21.81
CA GLN A 42 11.48 -6.09 20.78
C GLN A 42 11.82 -7.43 20.14
N VAL A 43 10.82 -8.30 20.06
CA VAL A 43 10.90 -9.59 19.38
C VAL A 43 10.11 -9.52 18.10
N GLN A 44 10.76 -9.90 17.00
CA GLN A 44 10.12 -10.11 15.73
C GLN A 44 9.56 -11.53 15.66
N LEU A 45 8.23 -11.68 15.76
CA LEU A 45 7.56 -12.98 15.63
C LEU A 45 7.28 -13.30 14.17
N PRO A 46 7.54 -14.49 13.63
CA PRO A 46 7.13 -14.85 12.26
C PRO A 46 5.62 -14.57 12.05
N PRO A 47 5.18 -14.35 10.79
CA PRO A 47 3.76 -14.15 10.53
C PRO A 47 3.03 -15.41 10.99
N SER A 48 1.87 -15.27 11.62
CA SER A 48 1.20 -16.45 12.17
C SER A 48 0.93 -17.46 11.05
N ASP A 49 1.04 -18.76 11.35
CA ASP A 49 0.68 -19.81 10.38
C ASP A 49 -0.75 -19.61 9.85
N GLU A 50 -1.62 -19.03 10.67
CA GLU A 50 -2.98 -18.63 10.28
C GLU A 50 -2.99 -17.50 9.26
N ALA A 51 -2.17 -16.46 9.42
CA ALA A 51 -2.04 -15.39 8.42
C ALA A 51 -1.43 -15.92 7.11
N ALA A 52 -0.46 -16.83 7.18
CA ALA A 52 0.11 -17.49 6.00
C ALA A 52 -0.93 -18.36 5.27
N LYS A 53 -1.71 -19.16 6.02
CA LYS A 53 -2.84 -19.95 5.48
C LYS A 53 -3.94 -19.06 4.92
N ALA A 54 -4.26 -17.95 5.58
CA ALA A 54 -5.23 -16.98 5.10
C ALA A 54 -4.75 -16.34 3.79
N ALA A 55 -3.49 -15.98 3.68
CA ALA A 55 -2.89 -15.47 2.44
C ALA A 55 -2.94 -16.51 1.31
N ALA A 56 -2.58 -17.77 1.58
CA ALA A 56 -2.65 -18.85 0.61
C ALA A 56 -4.11 -19.13 0.17
N SER A 57 -5.05 -19.12 1.11
CA SER A 57 -6.49 -19.27 0.84
C SER A 57 -7.04 -18.10 0.03
N ALA A 58 -6.66 -16.86 0.38
CA ALA A 58 -7.02 -15.66 -0.36
C ALA A 58 -6.56 -15.78 -1.81
N LEU A 59 -5.26 -16.05 -2.04
CA LEU A 59 -4.72 -16.24 -3.39
C LEU A 59 -5.42 -17.37 -4.16
N SER A 60 -5.78 -18.45 -3.48
CA SER A 60 -6.55 -19.54 -4.11
C SER A 60 -7.96 -19.07 -4.52
N GLN A 61 -8.61 -18.23 -3.71
CA GLN A 61 -9.91 -17.60 -4.04
C GLN A 61 -9.81 -16.59 -5.18
N LEU A 62 -8.64 -15.97 -5.37
CA LEU A 62 -8.40 -15.07 -6.50
C LEU A 62 -8.30 -15.81 -7.85
N GLY A 63 -8.19 -17.14 -7.82
CA GLY A 63 -8.08 -17.98 -9.00
C GLY A 63 -6.78 -17.72 -9.77
N ASN A 64 -6.80 -18.04 -11.07
CA ASN A 64 -5.65 -17.80 -11.95
C ASN A 64 -5.59 -16.31 -12.32
N LEU A 65 -4.95 -15.53 -11.46
CA LEU A 65 -4.63 -14.14 -11.77
C LEU A 65 -3.73 -14.11 -13.01
N GLY A 66 -4.13 -13.31 -14.00
CA GLY A 66 -3.35 -13.11 -15.22
C GLY A 66 -2.01 -12.41 -14.95
N ARG A 67 -1.33 -12.02 -16.03
CA ARG A 67 -0.03 -11.32 -15.97
C ARG A 67 -0.09 -9.96 -15.31
N SER A 68 -1.28 -9.35 -15.25
CA SER A 68 -1.50 -8.09 -14.55
C SER A 68 -2.87 -8.04 -13.89
N VAL A 69 -2.95 -7.19 -12.88
CA VAL A 69 -4.20 -6.82 -12.20
C VAL A 69 -4.40 -5.31 -12.36
N THR A 70 -5.60 -4.93 -12.77
CA THR A 70 -5.96 -3.53 -12.99
C THR A 70 -7.06 -3.12 -12.02
N PHE A 71 -6.83 -2.06 -11.26
CA PHE A 71 -7.82 -1.37 -10.45
C PHE A 71 -8.33 -0.16 -11.24
N GLY A 72 -9.56 -0.19 -11.74
CA GLY A 72 -10.16 0.92 -12.46
C GLY A 72 -11.24 1.60 -11.64
N LEU A 73 -11.22 2.93 -11.50
CA LEU A 73 -12.30 3.65 -10.82
C LEU A 73 -13.61 3.57 -11.62
N SER A 74 -14.60 2.83 -11.12
CA SER A 74 -15.92 2.76 -11.74
C SER A 74 -16.88 3.80 -11.20
N SER A 75 -16.87 4.02 -9.89
CA SER A 75 -17.74 4.99 -9.23
C SER A 75 -17.08 5.61 -8.00
N SER A 76 -17.40 6.87 -7.76
CA SER A 76 -17.05 7.58 -6.53
C SER A 76 -18.16 8.55 -6.17
N SER A 77 -18.46 8.68 -4.88
CA SER A 77 -19.34 9.70 -4.32
C SER A 77 -18.59 10.50 -3.26
N ILE A 78 -18.94 11.78 -3.14
CA ILE A 78 -18.50 12.65 -2.07
C ILE A 78 -19.73 13.01 -1.24
N SER A 79 -19.66 12.83 0.08
CA SER A 79 -20.69 13.25 1.02
C SER A 79 -20.09 14.12 2.12
N GLY A 80 -20.87 15.07 2.64
CA GLY A 80 -20.47 15.96 3.74
C GLY A 80 -21.54 17.04 3.94
N ALA A 81 -21.81 17.40 5.20
CA ALA A 81 -22.73 18.49 5.53
C ALA A 81 -22.11 19.83 5.09
N ASP A 82 -22.96 20.77 4.69
CA ASP A 82 -22.59 22.12 4.19
C ASP A 82 -21.43 22.73 4.99
N GLY A 83 -20.22 22.55 4.47
CA GLY A 83 -19.02 22.79 5.24
C GLY A 83 -17.82 22.03 4.70
N LEU A 84 -16.68 22.72 4.71
CA LEU A 84 -15.42 22.21 4.17
C LEU A 84 -14.81 21.08 5.02
N ILE A 85 -15.26 20.83 6.25
CA ILE A 85 -14.46 20.14 7.28
C ILE A 85 -14.64 18.61 7.28
N ASP A 86 -15.81 18.09 6.89
CA ASP A 86 -16.15 16.65 7.01
C ASP A 86 -16.58 16.01 5.68
N GLN A 87 -15.77 16.21 4.64
CA GLN A 87 -15.96 15.49 3.38
C GLN A 87 -15.47 14.05 3.51
N SER A 88 -16.34 13.12 3.14
CA SER A 88 -16.03 11.72 2.95
C SER A 88 -16.16 11.33 1.48
N VAL A 89 -15.22 10.52 1.00
CA VAL A 89 -15.23 9.97 -0.36
C VAL A 89 -15.45 8.47 -0.26
N ALA A 90 -16.41 7.92 -0.97
CA ALA A 90 -16.57 6.47 -1.10
C ALA A 90 -16.59 6.06 -2.56
N GLY A 91 -16.23 4.83 -2.87
CA GLY A 91 -16.27 4.36 -4.25
C GLY A 91 -15.97 2.88 -4.40
N GLU A 92 -16.07 2.44 -5.65
CA GLU A 92 -15.77 1.08 -6.07
C GLU A 92 -14.81 1.09 -7.26
N MET A 93 -13.91 0.11 -7.27
CA MET A 93 -12.99 -0.16 -8.36
C MET A 93 -13.08 -1.63 -8.75
N PRO A 94 -13.64 -2.00 -9.92
CA PRO A 94 -13.45 -3.33 -10.47
C PRO A 94 -11.96 -3.63 -10.59
N VAL A 95 -11.64 -4.88 -10.26
CA VAL A 95 -10.31 -5.45 -10.37
C VAL A 95 -10.37 -6.47 -11.48
N THR A 96 -9.76 -6.16 -12.61
CA THR A 96 -9.75 -7.04 -13.78
C THR A 96 -8.39 -7.70 -13.93
N SER A 97 -8.39 -9.01 -14.22
CA SER A 97 -7.15 -9.69 -14.63
C SER A 97 -6.98 -9.59 -16.14
N GLY A 98 -5.74 -9.44 -16.62
CA GLY A 98 -5.50 -9.34 -18.06
C GLY A 98 -4.03 -9.25 -18.43
N GLU A 99 -3.76 -9.23 -19.73
CA GLU A 99 -2.44 -8.86 -20.23
C GLU A 99 -2.31 -7.33 -20.30
N PRO A 100 -1.15 -6.76 -19.94
CA PRO A 100 -0.90 -5.34 -20.11
C PRO A 100 -1.17 -4.89 -21.55
N GLY A 101 -1.96 -3.83 -21.72
CA GLY A 101 -2.27 -3.25 -23.04
C GLY A 101 -3.40 -3.95 -23.82
N VAL A 102 -3.94 -5.06 -23.32
CA VAL A 102 -5.11 -5.73 -23.89
C VAL A 102 -6.40 -5.20 -23.23
N ALA A 103 -7.54 -5.34 -23.91
CA ALA A 103 -8.85 -5.02 -23.32
C ALA A 103 -9.00 -5.71 -21.96
N ALA A 104 -9.61 -5.02 -21.00
CA ALA A 104 -9.77 -5.50 -19.63
C ALA A 104 -10.44 -6.88 -19.64
N GLY A 105 -9.81 -7.86 -18.99
CA GLY A 105 -10.39 -9.19 -18.82
C GLY A 105 -11.54 -9.19 -17.80
N PRO A 106 -12.01 -10.37 -17.37
CA PRO A 106 -13.14 -10.46 -16.47
C PRO A 106 -12.84 -9.81 -15.11
N ASP A 107 -13.89 -9.28 -14.48
CA ASP A 107 -13.85 -8.82 -13.09
C ASP A 107 -13.52 -10.02 -12.19
N VAL A 108 -12.35 -9.97 -11.56
CA VAL A 108 -11.91 -11.00 -10.59
C VAL A 108 -12.20 -10.60 -9.16
N MET A 109 -12.21 -9.29 -8.88
CA MET A 109 -12.53 -8.73 -7.56
C MET A 109 -13.10 -7.33 -7.71
N LYS A 110 -13.43 -6.72 -6.58
CA LYS A 110 -13.81 -5.33 -6.45
C LYS A 110 -13.11 -4.74 -5.23
N LEU A 111 -12.46 -3.60 -5.41
CA LEU A 111 -11.93 -2.79 -4.32
C LEU A 111 -12.98 -1.74 -3.94
N ARG A 112 -13.53 -1.84 -2.73
CA ARG A 112 -14.38 -0.82 -2.13
C ARG A 112 -13.53 0.06 -1.25
N PHE A 113 -13.80 1.35 -1.24
CA PHE A 113 -13.08 2.26 -0.36
C PHE A 113 -14.02 3.33 0.19
N GLN A 114 -13.70 3.78 1.39
CA GLN A 114 -14.30 4.91 2.06
C GLN A 114 -13.18 5.67 2.77
N SER A 115 -13.10 6.96 2.50
CA SER A 115 -12.25 7.88 3.22
C SER A 115 -13.10 8.92 3.93
N SER A 116 -12.73 9.24 5.15
CA SER A 116 -13.35 10.32 5.93
C SER A 116 -12.33 11.41 6.26
N LYS A 117 -12.85 12.57 6.67
CA LYS A 117 -12.04 13.73 7.09
C LYS A 117 -10.99 14.13 6.04
N ARG A 118 -11.38 14.17 4.75
CA ARG A 118 -10.51 14.52 3.61
C ARG A 118 -9.26 13.66 3.45
N GLY A 119 -9.40 12.33 3.39
CA GLY A 119 -8.22 11.47 3.19
C GLY A 119 -7.48 11.10 4.48
N ARG A 120 -7.92 11.60 5.65
CA ARG A 120 -7.23 11.35 6.93
C ARG A 120 -7.53 10.00 7.55
N HIS A 121 -8.61 9.38 7.11
CA HIS A 121 -8.85 7.97 7.34
C HIS A 121 -9.16 7.33 6.01
N LEU A 122 -8.66 6.13 5.82
CA LEU A 122 -8.99 5.31 4.68
C LEU A 122 -9.36 3.93 5.19
N HIS A 123 -10.58 3.51 4.89
CA HIS A 123 -11.01 2.13 4.98
C HIS A 123 -11.19 1.61 3.57
N ALA A 124 -10.53 0.52 3.20
CA ALA A 124 -10.74 -0.13 1.93
C ALA A 124 -10.87 -1.65 2.11
N GLU A 125 -11.67 -2.27 1.25
CA GLU A 125 -11.95 -3.69 1.29
C GLU A 125 -11.79 -4.27 -0.10
N LEU A 126 -11.03 -5.37 -0.21
CA LEU A 126 -10.94 -6.17 -1.41
C LEU A 126 -11.95 -7.31 -1.29
N VAL A 127 -12.96 -7.31 -2.17
CA VAL A 127 -14.06 -8.28 -2.14
C VAL A 127 -14.13 -9.06 -3.44
N THR A 128 -14.44 -10.35 -3.35
CA THR A 128 -14.71 -11.19 -4.52
C THR A 128 -16.10 -10.91 -5.10
N PRO A 129 -16.42 -11.41 -6.31
CA PRO A 129 -17.72 -11.17 -6.96
C PRO A 129 -18.93 -11.67 -6.16
N ASP A 130 -18.74 -12.68 -5.32
CA ASP A 130 -19.74 -13.22 -4.38
C ASP A 130 -19.94 -12.35 -3.11
N GLY A 131 -19.13 -11.30 -2.93
CA GLY A 131 -19.14 -10.41 -1.78
C GLY A 131 -18.27 -10.86 -0.61
N THR A 132 -17.54 -11.98 -0.74
CA THR A 132 -16.60 -12.42 0.30
C THR A 132 -15.45 -11.42 0.46
N ARG A 133 -15.17 -11.02 1.70
CA ARG A 133 -14.09 -10.07 2.00
C ARG A 133 -12.75 -10.81 2.07
N ILE A 134 -11.86 -10.49 1.13
CA ILE A 134 -10.52 -11.07 1.04
C ILE A 134 -9.54 -10.30 1.92
N ALA A 135 -9.56 -8.98 1.85
CA ALA A 135 -8.67 -8.14 2.61
C ALA A 135 -9.32 -6.84 3.05
N VAL A 136 -8.88 -6.31 4.18
CA VAL A 136 -9.25 -4.99 4.68
C VAL A 136 -7.97 -4.18 4.88
N LEU A 137 -7.98 -2.95 4.37
CA LEU A 137 -6.92 -1.97 4.47
C LEU A 137 -7.44 -0.79 5.29
N ASP A 138 -6.89 -0.59 6.47
CA ASP A 138 -7.32 0.47 7.38
C ASP A 138 -6.16 1.41 7.69
N MET A 139 -6.36 2.68 7.39
CA MET A 139 -5.43 3.76 7.69
C MET A 139 -6.01 4.58 8.84
N GLY A 140 -5.31 4.49 9.98
CA GLY A 140 -5.68 5.24 11.18
C GLY A 140 -5.60 6.75 10.99
N GLU A 141 -6.02 7.48 12.03
CA GLU A 141 -6.00 8.95 12.02
C GLU A 141 -4.60 9.48 11.71
N VAL A 142 -4.49 10.18 10.58
CA VAL A 142 -3.37 11.07 10.35
C VAL A 142 -3.39 12.15 11.46
N PRO A 143 -2.26 12.43 12.15
CA PRO A 143 -2.12 13.62 12.98
C PRO A 143 -2.57 14.89 12.23
N LYS A 144 -3.00 15.94 12.93
CA LYS A 144 -3.57 17.18 12.34
C LYS A 144 -2.57 18.01 11.50
N SER A 145 -1.88 17.43 10.53
CA SER A 145 -1.14 18.15 9.51
C SER A 145 -2.05 18.48 8.31
N THR A 146 -1.59 19.39 7.46
CA THR A 146 -2.36 19.94 6.34
C THR A 146 -2.73 18.83 5.33
N PRO A 147 -4.01 18.63 4.98
CA PRO A 147 -4.48 17.47 4.20
C PRO A 147 -3.81 17.25 2.82
N GLY A 148 -3.41 18.31 2.12
CA GLY A 148 -2.87 18.21 0.76
C GLY A 148 -1.42 17.73 0.65
N ALA A 149 -0.81 17.37 1.77
CA ALA A 149 0.61 17.53 1.92
C ALA A 149 1.34 16.18 2.17
N LEU A 150 0.60 15.16 2.62
CA LEU A 150 1.11 13.81 2.89
C LEU A 150 1.21 12.87 1.68
N PHE A 151 0.43 13.08 0.63
CA PHE A 151 0.41 12.18 -0.53
C PHE A 151 0.79 12.84 -1.85
N GLY A 152 0.83 14.17 -1.90
CA GLY A 152 1.57 14.88 -2.94
C GLY A 152 3.00 14.34 -3.01
N SER A 153 3.67 14.13 -1.88
CA SER A 153 5.05 13.64 -1.84
C SER A 153 5.29 12.25 -2.44
N ALA A 154 4.31 11.32 -2.39
CA ALA A 154 4.51 9.95 -2.90
C ALA A 154 4.43 9.83 -4.43
N ILE A 155 3.76 10.78 -5.10
CA ILE A 155 3.47 10.71 -6.55
C ILE A 155 3.84 12.02 -7.29
N GLY A 156 4.01 13.14 -6.59
CA GLY A 156 4.31 14.46 -7.15
C GLY A 156 5.08 15.32 -6.15
N GLY A 157 6.40 15.15 -6.12
CA GLY A 157 7.30 15.73 -5.12
C GLY A 157 6.97 17.16 -4.70
N TYR A 158 6.63 17.34 -3.42
CA TYR A 158 6.64 18.64 -2.74
C TYR A 158 6.97 18.50 -1.25
N SER A 159 7.91 19.38 -0.85
CA SER A 159 8.26 19.90 0.49
C SER A 159 8.79 18.96 1.58
N THR A 160 9.76 19.49 2.32
CA THR A 160 10.73 18.80 3.19
C THR A 160 10.31 18.67 4.65
N ALA A 161 9.04 18.99 4.97
CA ALA A 161 8.53 19.04 6.35
C ALA A 161 7.59 17.87 6.71
N PHE A 162 7.48 16.83 5.88
CA PHE A 162 6.45 15.81 6.05
C PHE A 162 6.78 14.75 7.09
N GLN A 163 5.90 14.64 8.09
CA GLN A 163 5.70 13.39 8.81
C GLN A 163 5.36 12.29 7.79
N PRO A 164 5.88 11.06 7.94
CA PRO A 164 5.50 9.95 7.08
C PRO A 164 3.97 9.73 7.16
N PRO A 165 3.32 9.26 6.08
CA PRO A 165 1.92 8.88 6.13
C PRO A 165 1.71 7.85 7.25
N PRO A 166 0.52 7.86 7.89
CA PRO A 166 0.23 6.91 8.94
C PRO A 166 0.35 5.47 8.42
N PRO A 167 0.72 4.53 9.30
CA PRO A 167 0.74 3.12 8.95
C PRO A 167 -0.62 2.65 8.44
N VAL A 168 -0.61 1.82 7.41
CA VAL A 168 -1.80 1.11 6.90
C VAL A 168 -1.83 -0.28 7.52
N GLN A 169 -2.85 -0.58 8.29
CA GLN A 169 -3.11 -1.90 8.84
C GLN A 169 -3.80 -2.76 7.80
N LEU A 170 -3.23 -3.92 7.50
CA LEU A 170 -3.82 -4.90 6.59
C LEU A 170 -4.28 -6.12 7.37
N SER A 171 -5.49 -6.57 7.06
CA SER A 171 -5.98 -7.90 7.42
C SER A 171 -6.41 -8.66 6.17
N VAL A 172 -6.19 -9.98 6.17
CA VAL A 172 -6.55 -10.89 5.09
C VAL A 172 -7.42 -12.00 5.68
N LEU A 173 -8.62 -12.19 5.14
CA LEU A 173 -9.64 -13.11 5.65
C LEU A 173 -9.89 -12.96 7.17
N GLY A 174 -9.90 -11.71 7.64
CA GLY A 174 -10.10 -11.37 9.06
C GLY A 174 -8.87 -11.56 9.95
N GLN A 175 -7.77 -12.10 9.43
CA GLN A 175 -6.51 -12.26 10.17
C GLN A 175 -5.60 -11.07 9.96
N ALA A 176 -4.94 -10.60 11.02
CA ALA A 176 -3.94 -9.54 10.91
C ALA A 176 -2.81 -10.00 9.97
N TYR A 177 -2.66 -9.31 8.84
CA TYR A 177 -1.66 -9.66 7.83
C TYR A 177 -0.38 -8.87 8.03
N GLY A 178 -0.48 -7.59 8.40
CA GLY A 178 0.67 -6.77 8.73
C GLY A 178 0.36 -5.28 8.70
N THR A 179 1.30 -4.48 9.18
CA THR A 179 1.22 -3.02 9.09
C THR A 179 2.19 -2.55 8.01
N TYR A 180 1.73 -1.83 7.00
CA TYR A 180 2.59 -1.19 6.01
C TYR A 180 2.90 0.23 6.45
N THR A 181 4.18 0.53 6.56
CA THR A 181 4.66 1.90 6.74
C THR A 181 5.30 2.35 5.44
N CYS A 182 4.87 3.50 4.93
CA CYS A 182 5.60 4.18 3.89
C CYS A 182 6.65 5.07 4.56
N THR A 183 7.90 4.61 4.52
CA THR A 183 9.04 5.46 4.86
C THR A 183 9.47 6.19 3.59
N SER A 184 9.50 7.52 3.65
CA SER A 184 10.13 8.31 2.61
C SER A 184 11.62 8.03 2.69
N LEU A 185 12.18 7.44 1.63
CA LEU A 185 13.63 7.38 1.50
C LEU A 185 14.15 8.78 1.15
N MET A 186 15.32 9.08 1.70
CA MET A 186 15.89 10.41 1.89
C MET A 186 15.72 11.39 0.73
N ASN A 187 15.54 12.63 1.17
CA ASN A 187 15.41 13.86 0.43
C ASN A 187 16.72 14.26 -0.28
N CYS A 188 17.06 13.57 -1.37
CA CYS A 188 18.05 14.06 -2.35
C CYS A 188 17.34 14.99 -3.35
N GLY A 189 16.73 16.07 -2.85
CA GLY A 189 16.24 17.23 -3.62
C GLY A 189 15.08 17.04 -4.60
N VAL A 190 14.88 15.87 -5.22
CA VAL A 190 13.91 15.75 -6.35
C VAL A 190 13.28 14.34 -6.53
N GLN A 191 13.71 13.32 -5.78
CA GLN A 191 13.17 11.95 -5.92
C GLN A 191 12.64 11.45 -4.58
N ALA A 192 11.31 11.44 -4.43
CA ALA A 192 10.66 10.79 -3.31
C ALA A 192 10.27 9.37 -3.72
N GLY A 193 11.15 8.40 -3.42
CA GLY A 193 10.78 7.00 -3.44
C GLY A 193 9.93 6.70 -2.19
N ALA A 194 8.86 5.93 -2.36
CA ALA A 194 8.08 5.42 -1.24
C ALA A 194 8.52 3.99 -0.94
N ARG A 195 9.14 3.77 0.22
CA ARG A 195 9.42 2.42 0.69
C ARG A 195 8.25 1.94 1.53
N TRP A 196 7.44 1.09 0.93
CA TRP A 196 6.36 0.37 1.61
C TRP A 196 6.95 -0.91 2.18
N GLN A 197 7.18 -0.91 3.48
CA GLN A 197 7.65 -2.10 4.17
C GLN A 197 6.58 -2.53 5.15
N ARG A 198 6.31 -3.84 5.19
CA ARG A 198 5.64 -4.38 6.37
C ARG A 198 6.54 -4.05 7.56
N ARG A 199 6.04 -3.33 8.57
CA ARG A 199 6.73 -3.10 9.87
C ARG A 199 7.32 -4.39 10.41
N ASP A 200 6.63 -5.46 10.04
CA ASP A 200 6.88 -6.77 10.49
C ASP A 200 8.10 -7.40 9.75
N GLY A 201 8.52 -6.95 8.57
CA GLY A 201 9.69 -7.48 7.86
C GLY A 201 9.52 -8.89 7.26
N THR A 202 8.29 -9.46 7.23
CA THR A 202 8.01 -10.75 6.55
C THR A 202 7.37 -10.62 5.18
N GLY A 203 7.31 -9.41 4.65
CA GLY A 203 7.19 -9.19 3.22
C GLY A 203 8.35 -8.33 2.79
N GLY A 204 8.87 -8.58 1.59
CA GLY A 204 9.92 -7.76 1.01
C GLY A 204 9.51 -6.29 1.08
N ALA A 205 10.44 -5.40 1.42
CA ALA A 205 10.13 -3.99 1.26
C ALA A 205 9.84 -3.75 -0.21
N MET A 206 8.63 -3.30 -0.54
CA MET A 206 8.36 -2.77 -1.86
C MET A 206 8.93 -1.36 -1.88
N ILE A 207 10.06 -1.20 -2.55
CA ILE A 207 10.55 0.14 -2.89
C ILE A 207 9.85 0.52 -4.17
N ALA A 208 8.93 1.48 -4.11
CA ALA A 208 8.33 2.11 -5.27
C ALA A 208 9.20 3.30 -5.68
N GLU A 209 10.07 3.10 -6.66
CA GLU A 209 10.87 4.16 -7.24
C GLU A 209 10.28 4.58 -8.59
N PRO A 210 10.14 5.88 -8.87
CA PRO A 210 9.87 6.32 -10.23
C PRO A 210 11.05 5.92 -11.12
N GLU A 211 10.77 5.49 -12.35
CA GLU A 211 11.81 5.07 -13.30
C GLU A 211 12.87 6.19 -13.48
N ARG A 212 14.14 5.85 -13.26
CA ARG A 212 15.27 6.80 -13.39
C ARG A 212 15.54 7.10 -14.86
N VAL A 213 15.09 8.25 -15.35
CA VAL A 213 15.44 8.73 -16.70
C VAL A 213 16.47 9.86 -16.62
N GLY A 214 17.75 9.51 -16.65
CA GLY A 214 18.86 10.46 -16.83
C GLY A 214 19.22 11.32 -15.60
N CYS A 215 20.49 11.72 -15.52
CA CYS A 215 21.19 12.20 -14.32
C CYS A 215 20.78 13.60 -13.77
N CYS A 216 19.59 14.14 -14.08
CA CYS A 216 19.26 15.54 -13.75
C CYS A 216 17.83 15.72 -13.22
N THR A 217 17.72 15.97 -11.91
CA THR A 217 16.73 16.82 -11.18
C THR A 217 15.33 17.08 -11.79
N THR A 218 14.65 16.09 -12.35
CA THR A 218 13.29 16.29 -12.88
C THR A 218 12.28 15.43 -12.12
N ALA A 219 11.10 16.01 -11.89
CA ALA A 219 9.91 15.34 -11.34
C ALA A 219 9.65 13.99 -12.03
N PRO A 220 8.95 13.03 -11.39
CA PRO A 220 8.61 11.75 -12.02
C PRO A 220 8.11 11.97 -13.45
N GLN A 221 8.84 11.44 -14.42
CA GLN A 221 8.54 11.67 -15.82
C GLN A 221 7.28 10.89 -16.17
N SER A 222 6.18 11.61 -16.40
CA SER A 222 5.01 10.99 -16.99
C SER A 222 5.38 10.48 -18.39
N ILE A 223 5.17 9.19 -18.63
CA ILE A 223 5.30 8.62 -19.97
C ILE A 223 4.14 9.15 -20.81
N SER A 224 4.47 9.77 -21.94
CA SER A 224 3.46 10.24 -22.90
C SER A 224 2.72 9.06 -23.51
N ARG A 225 1.45 9.24 -23.90
CA ARG A 225 0.63 8.21 -24.58
C ARG A 225 1.35 7.47 -25.71
N LYS A 226 2.15 8.19 -26.51
CA LYS A 226 2.91 7.63 -27.65
C LYS A 226 4.02 6.65 -27.26
N LYS A 227 4.50 6.74 -26.02
CA LYS A 227 5.60 5.93 -25.48
C LYS A 227 5.12 4.85 -24.51
N SER A 228 3.88 4.98 -24.02
CA SER A 228 3.28 4.05 -23.07
C SER A 228 2.90 2.75 -23.77
N ALA A 229 3.20 1.62 -23.14
CA ALA A 229 2.73 0.31 -23.59
C ALA A 229 1.20 0.17 -23.49
N LEU A 230 0.57 0.92 -22.59
CA LEU A 230 -0.88 0.99 -22.41
C LEU A 230 -1.57 1.98 -23.35
N GLY A 231 -0.81 2.76 -24.13
CA GLY A 231 -1.33 3.84 -24.99
C GLY A 231 -1.93 5.03 -24.21
N LYS A 232 -1.66 5.11 -22.90
CA LYS A 232 -2.22 6.12 -21.98
C LYS A 232 -1.11 6.98 -21.37
N LYS A 233 -1.48 8.08 -20.70
CA LYS A 233 -0.49 8.88 -19.98
C LYS A 233 -0.29 8.24 -18.62
N GLU A 234 0.90 7.72 -18.35
CA GLU A 234 1.17 6.94 -17.15
C GLU A 234 2.41 7.43 -16.41
N VAL A 235 2.45 7.10 -15.12
CA VAL A 235 3.63 7.25 -14.27
C VAL A 235 4.02 5.85 -13.82
N PRO A 236 5.11 5.28 -14.36
CA PRO A 236 5.58 3.98 -13.95
C PRO A 236 6.32 4.07 -12.62
N PHE A 237 6.10 3.07 -11.78
CA PHE A 237 6.84 2.83 -10.55
C PHE A 237 7.43 1.43 -10.64
N THR A 238 8.73 1.32 -10.37
CA THR A 238 9.35 0.01 -10.15
C THR A 238 9.16 -0.36 -8.71
N ALA A 239 8.49 -1.48 -8.47
CA ALA A 239 8.35 -2.14 -7.19
C ALA A 239 9.43 -3.22 -7.07
N THR A 240 10.42 -2.99 -6.23
CA THR A 240 11.49 -3.97 -5.95
C THR A 240 11.25 -4.62 -4.61
N PHE A 241 11.28 -5.95 -4.54
CA PHE A 241 11.29 -6.71 -3.29
C PHE A 241 12.72 -7.03 -2.87
N ASP A 242 13.00 -6.91 -1.56
CA ASP A 242 14.30 -7.28 -0.99
C ASP A 242 14.70 -8.73 -1.40
N ALA A 243 15.97 -8.91 -1.75
CA ALA A 243 16.51 -10.22 -2.10
C ALA A 243 16.56 -11.12 -0.85
N GLU A 244 15.92 -12.29 -0.91
CA GLU A 244 16.14 -13.32 0.09
C GLU A 244 17.51 -13.98 -0.12
N LYS A 245 18.10 -14.52 0.95
CA LYS A 245 19.44 -15.12 0.88
C LYS A 245 19.46 -16.25 -0.16
N GLY A 246 20.14 -16.01 -1.28
CA GLY A 246 20.26 -16.98 -2.38
C GLY A 246 19.25 -16.82 -3.51
N HIS A 247 18.35 -15.84 -3.44
CA HIS A 247 17.39 -15.50 -4.50
C HIS A 247 17.62 -14.07 -5.01
N PRO A 248 17.55 -13.81 -6.33
CA PRO A 248 17.63 -12.45 -6.84
C PRO A 248 16.44 -11.62 -6.35
N ALA A 249 16.62 -10.30 -6.26
CA ALA A 249 15.52 -9.38 -6.01
C ALA A 249 14.46 -9.51 -7.13
N GLU A 250 13.21 -9.72 -6.75
CA GLU A 250 12.09 -9.71 -7.70
C GLU A 250 11.65 -8.25 -7.91
N THR A 251 11.54 -7.84 -9.17
CA THR A 251 11.08 -6.50 -9.55
C THR A 251 9.81 -6.61 -10.37
N THR A 252 8.85 -5.72 -10.11
CA THR A 252 7.66 -5.58 -10.93
C THR A 252 7.36 -4.11 -11.20
N MET A 253 6.48 -3.83 -12.16
CA MET A 253 6.03 -2.49 -12.49
C MET A 253 4.61 -2.25 -11.98
N VAL A 254 4.41 -1.08 -11.39
CA VAL A 254 3.10 -0.53 -11.04
C VAL A 254 2.90 0.73 -11.87
N HIS A 255 1.83 0.79 -12.66
CA HIS A 255 1.53 1.94 -13.51
C HIS A 255 0.37 2.73 -12.93
N ALA A 256 0.61 3.99 -12.58
CA ALA A 256 -0.48 4.93 -12.28
C ALA A 256 -0.90 5.61 -13.59
N VAL A 257 -2.11 5.30 -14.05
CA VAL A 257 -2.62 5.73 -15.34
C VAL A 257 -3.58 6.90 -15.16
N THR A 258 -3.23 8.00 -15.82
CA THR A 258 -4.05 9.20 -15.90
C THR A 258 -4.77 9.26 -17.23
N ASP A 259 -6.09 9.48 -17.21
CA ASP A 259 -6.87 9.66 -18.44
C ASP A 259 -7.46 11.06 -18.49
N SER A 260 -6.85 11.91 -19.30
CA SER A 260 -7.30 13.27 -19.57
C SER A 260 -8.39 13.36 -20.64
N SER A 261 -8.74 12.26 -21.32
CA SER A 261 -9.71 12.23 -22.44
C SER A 261 -11.14 11.90 -22.03
N ALA A 262 -11.37 11.45 -20.80
CA ALA A 262 -12.71 11.38 -20.25
C ALA A 262 -13.20 12.83 -20.07
N GLY A 263 -14.03 13.31 -21.01
CA GLY A 263 -14.50 14.70 -21.10
C GLY A 263 -14.97 15.27 -19.77
N LYS A 264 -14.91 16.62 -19.63
CA LYS A 264 -15.26 17.42 -18.44
C LYS A 264 -15.86 16.58 -17.32
N VAL A 265 -14.98 16.04 -16.48
CA VAL A 265 -15.39 15.25 -15.33
C VAL A 265 -16.33 16.12 -14.51
N PRO A 266 -17.53 15.66 -14.12
CA PRO A 266 -18.34 16.39 -13.15
C PRO A 266 -17.44 16.70 -11.95
N GLN A 267 -17.49 17.95 -11.45
CA GLN A 267 -16.56 18.60 -10.50
C GLN A 267 -16.24 17.83 -9.19
N PHE A 268 -16.76 16.62 -9.03
CA PHE A 268 -16.77 15.81 -7.81
C PHE A 268 -15.81 14.61 -7.84
N ILE A 269 -14.94 14.46 -8.86
CA ILE A 269 -13.86 13.46 -8.81
C ILE A 269 -12.57 14.18 -8.49
N ALA A 270 -12.02 13.83 -7.33
CA ALA A 270 -10.89 14.53 -6.73
C ALA A 270 -9.56 14.35 -7.49
N THR A 271 -9.42 13.41 -8.43
CA THR A 271 -8.08 12.90 -8.78
C THR A 271 -7.90 12.55 -10.25
N ASN A 272 -6.66 12.65 -10.73
CA ASN A 272 -6.26 12.41 -12.11
C ASN A 272 -5.97 10.93 -12.41
N VAL A 273 -5.66 10.14 -11.39
CA VAL A 273 -5.33 8.71 -11.53
C VAL A 273 -6.62 7.92 -11.49
N ARG A 274 -7.03 7.38 -12.64
CA ARG A 274 -8.28 6.60 -12.77
C ARG A 274 -8.04 5.10 -12.72
N GLN A 275 -6.80 4.70 -12.96
CA GLN A 275 -6.46 3.30 -13.11
C GLN A 275 -5.08 3.05 -12.52
N VAL A 276 -4.94 1.99 -11.74
CA VAL A 276 -3.66 1.47 -11.26
C VAL A 276 -3.49 0.07 -11.83
N VAL A 277 -2.39 -0.18 -12.52
CA VAL A 277 -2.06 -1.49 -13.11
C VAL A 277 -0.87 -2.06 -12.37
N VAL A 278 -0.98 -3.30 -11.90
CA VAL A 278 0.09 -4.03 -11.23
C VAL A 278 0.48 -5.22 -12.09
N GLU A 279 1.73 -5.26 -12.55
CA GLU A 279 2.28 -6.43 -13.23
C GLU A 279 2.62 -7.52 -12.19
N LEU A 280 2.31 -8.77 -12.51
CA LEU A 280 2.51 -9.94 -11.63
C LEU A 280 3.33 -11.05 -12.28
N ASP A 281 3.69 -10.89 -13.56
CA ASP A 281 4.37 -11.88 -14.38
C ASP A 281 5.78 -12.23 -13.87
N LYS A 282 6.49 -11.24 -13.33
CA LYS A 282 7.85 -11.37 -12.80
C LYS A 282 7.90 -11.89 -11.36
N ILE A 283 6.76 -11.94 -10.70
CA ILE A 283 6.68 -12.39 -9.31
C ILE A 283 6.37 -13.88 -9.33
N THR A 284 7.19 -14.69 -8.68
CA THR A 284 6.94 -16.14 -8.58
C THR A 284 6.33 -16.51 -7.25
N ASP A 285 6.72 -15.79 -6.21
CA ASP A 285 6.26 -16.04 -4.85
C ASP A 285 4.79 -15.59 -4.67
N PRO A 286 3.88 -16.49 -4.25
CA PRO A 286 2.49 -16.15 -3.98
C PRO A 286 2.33 -15.02 -2.96
N HIS A 287 3.13 -14.98 -1.90
CA HIS A 287 3.06 -13.95 -0.87
C HIS A 287 3.45 -12.57 -1.43
N LYS A 288 4.52 -12.51 -2.23
CA LYS A 288 4.93 -11.26 -2.90
C LYS A 288 3.88 -10.78 -3.90
N LYS A 289 3.19 -11.70 -4.59
CA LYS A 289 2.06 -11.36 -5.47
C LYS A 289 0.92 -10.71 -4.68
N LEU A 290 0.54 -11.33 -3.55
CA LEU A 290 -0.50 -10.77 -2.69
C LEU A 290 -0.11 -9.38 -2.18
N ASP A 291 1.13 -9.21 -1.71
CA ASP A 291 1.66 -7.92 -1.26
C ASP A 291 1.57 -6.86 -2.38
N CYS A 292 1.95 -7.21 -3.62
CA CYS A 292 1.80 -6.33 -4.78
C CYS A 292 0.36 -5.90 -5.04
N ILE A 293 -0.60 -6.83 -4.96
CA ILE A 293 -2.02 -6.56 -5.15
C ILE A 293 -2.53 -5.64 -4.04
N LEU A 294 -2.19 -5.91 -2.79
CA LEU A 294 -2.62 -5.11 -1.64
C LEU A 294 -2.03 -3.71 -1.66
N ILE A 295 -0.76 -3.55 -2.07
CA ILE A 295 -0.15 -2.24 -2.25
C ILE A 295 -0.78 -1.51 -3.42
N GLY A 296 -1.01 -2.18 -4.55
CA GLY A 296 -1.73 -1.60 -5.69
C GLY A 296 -3.12 -1.10 -5.32
N ALA A 297 -3.86 -1.88 -4.52
CA ALA A 297 -5.16 -1.49 -3.96
C ALA A 297 -5.05 -0.27 -3.04
N THR A 298 -4.06 -0.26 -2.15
CA THR A 298 -3.77 0.88 -1.25
C THR A 298 -3.49 2.14 -2.05
N LEU A 299 -2.61 2.05 -3.05
CA LEU A 299 -2.27 3.16 -3.92
C LEU A 299 -3.48 3.65 -4.71
N ALA A 300 -4.32 2.75 -5.23
CA ALA A 300 -5.53 3.12 -5.95
C ALA A 300 -6.52 3.88 -5.05
N ALA A 301 -6.81 3.35 -3.86
CA ALA A 301 -7.73 3.96 -2.91
C ALA A 301 -7.22 5.32 -2.40
N LEU A 302 -5.92 5.43 -2.09
CA LEU A 302 -5.27 6.69 -1.74
C LEU A 302 -5.31 7.72 -2.86
N ASN A 303 -5.02 7.27 -4.09
CA ASN A 303 -5.04 8.13 -5.25
C ASN A 303 -6.39 8.71 -5.56
N VAL A 304 -7.51 8.13 -5.09
CA VAL A 304 -8.87 8.66 -5.31
C VAL A 304 -9.36 9.54 -4.16
N THR A 305 -8.76 9.41 -2.98
CA THR A 305 -9.25 10.08 -1.75
C THR A 305 -8.48 11.35 -1.39
N THR A 306 -7.28 11.55 -1.94
CA THR A 306 -6.35 12.61 -1.54
C THR A 306 -6.46 13.91 -2.34
N GLY A 307 -7.12 13.91 -3.50
CA GLY A 307 -7.06 15.03 -4.42
C GLY A 307 -8.12 16.12 -4.25
N ILE A 308 -8.92 16.13 -3.17
CA ILE A 308 -9.98 17.15 -3.03
C ILE A 308 -9.32 18.51 -2.79
N PRO A 309 -9.33 19.43 -3.76
CA PRO A 309 -8.75 20.75 -3.54
C PRO A 309 -9.58 21.43 -2.45
N SER A 310 -8.94 21.91 -1.39
CA SER A 310 -9.59 22.90 -0.55
C SER A 310 -9.93 24.06 -1.46
N SER A 311 -11.22 24.37 -1.64
CA SER A 311 -11.62 25.58 -2.36
C SER A 311 -10.95 26.75 -1.64
N GLY A 312 -9.81 27.19 -2.16
CA GLY A 312 -9.12 28.35 -1.65
C GLY A 312 -10.11 29.48 -1.80
N GLY A 313 -10.60 30.00 -0.67
CA GLY A 313 -11.33 31.24 -0.68
C GLY A 313 -10.40 32.27 -1.30
N GLY A 314 -10.67 32.64 -2.55
CA GLY A 314 -10.05 33.80 -3.16
C GLY A 314 -10.51 35.01 -2.36
N GLY A 315 -9.66 35.44 -1.43
CA GLY A 315 -9.68 36.77 -0.85
C GLY A 315 -8.78 37.68 -1.67
#